data_AF-A0A6P5TPY1-F1
#
_entry.id   AF-A0A6P5TPY1-F1
#
_cell.length_a   1.000
_cell.length_b   1.000
_cell.length_c   1.000
_cell.angle_alpha   90.00
_cell.angle_beta   90.00
_cell.angle_gamma   90.00
#
_symmetry.space_group_name_H-M   'P 1'
#
loop_
_entity.id
_entity.type
_entity.pdbx_description
1 polymer ?
#
loop_
_entity_poly.entity_id
_entity_poly.type
_entity_poly.pdbx_seq_one_letter_code
_entity_poly.pdbx_strand_id
1 'polypeptide(L)'
;MRNMGIIGLYGMRGVGKTTLLTKINNNFLHTPNDFDLVIWMVVSQDLKFENIQDSIGEKTGCCDDTWKDKDHLRKAEDIFRVLKSKKFALLLDDIWERVDLAKLRVPIPDRQNKSKLVFTTRSEEVCILMGAQKKIKVECLAWDRAWALFQEKVGEETLYIHPDIPKLAEIVTKVCDGLPLALITIGRAMACKKTPQEWNHAIQVLKRSASEFSGMGDEVFPLLKFSYDNLPSEKVRSCFLYCALFPEDFLIHKRRLIYCWVGEEILDEYDDITGAQNQGYDIIGTLVNACLLEGREDYVRMHDVIRDTAIWLACECGKAKENFLVHTGAHLIEAPNFETWKGAKRMSLMANQIENLVERSICPSLSTLFLTNNRLKMISEGFFQHMPSLRVLDLSENKGITHLPMGISKLKSPQYLNLSQTGIRDLPIELKALDKLKYLNLEFTSKLNMVPRNVISSFLMLRVLRMYDCGSSDDILFGGEEALVEELVCLKHLDVLTITIRCVSAFKRFFTSLNLLTCTQVLCLESFTCVSSLDKHEMSGYP
;
A
#
# COMPACT_ATOMS: atom_id res chain seq x y z
N MET A 1 25.18 28.28 -6.31
CA MET A 1 24.53 27.12 -6.98
C MET A 1 24.25 27.31 -8.47
N ARG A 2 24.23 28.54 -9.03
CA ARG A 2 23.81 28.78 -10.44
C ARG A 2 24.60 27.98 -11.51
N ASN A 3 25.86 27.61 -11.25
CA ASN A 3 26.71 26.87 -12.20
C ASN A 3 26.71 25.33 -12.07
N MET A 4 25.94 24.73 -11.15
CA MET A 4 25.97 23.26 -10.91
C MET A 4 24.78 22.59 -11.59
N GLY A 5 24.99 21.66 -12.51
CA GLY A 5 23.96 20.88 -13.20
C GLY A 5 23.42 19.71 -12.36
N ILE A 6 24.29 18.98 -11.65
CA ILE A 6 23.91 17.77 -10.90
C ILE A 6 24.25 17.92 -9.42
N ILE A 7 23.24 17.73 -8.55
CA ILE A 7 23.34 17.89 -7.10
C ILE A 7 22.81 16.62 -6.42
N GLY A 8 23.62 16.00 -5.57
CA GLY A 8 23.23 14.86 -4.75
C GLY A 8 23.05 15.26 -3.29
N LEU A 9 21.89 14.95 -2.72
CA LEU A 9 21.59 15.03 -1.29
C LEU A 9 21.77 13.63 -0.68
N TYR A 10 22.75 13.45 0.20
CA TYR A 10 23.02 12.13 0.79
C TYR A 10 23.03 12.18 2.32
N GLY A 11 22.76 11.05 2.97
CA GLY A 11 22.72 10.98 4.43
C GLY A 11 21.92 9.78 4.93
N MET A 12 21.94 9.56 6.24
CA MET A 12 21.32 8.39 6.86
C MET A 12 19.78 8.34 6.68
N ARG A 13 19.20 7.17 6.92
CA ARG A 13 17.74 6.95 6.90
C ARG A 13 17.05 7.86 7.91
N GLY A 14 15.88 8.40 7.57
CA GLY A 14 15.09 9.26 8.47
C GLY A 14 15.60 10.69 8.70
N VAL A 15 16.71 11.10 8.04
CA VAL A 15 17.31 12.44 8.23
C VAL A 15 16.56 13.59 7.52
N GLY A 16 15.54 13.28 6.71
CA GLY A 16 14.70 14.30 6.05
C GLY A 16 15.13 14.69 4.63
N LYS A 17 15.85 13.82 3.91
CA LYS A 17 16.25 14.05 2.51
C LYS A 17 15.04 14.28 1.59
N THR A 18 14.06 13.37 1.60
CA THR A 18 12.79 13.48 0.87
C THR A 18 12.03 14.75 1.24
N THR A 19 12.01 15.13 2.53
CA THR A 19 11.38 16.37 2.99
C THR A 19 12.03 17.61 2.38
N LEU A 20 13.37 17.64 2.32
CA LEU A 20 14.11 18.74 1.68
C LEU A 20 13.85 18.79 0.18
N LEU A 21 13.90 17.64 -0.50
CA LEU A 21 13.62 17.57 -1.93
C LEU A 21 12.17 18.03 -2.21
N THR A 22 11.20 17.59 -1.41
CA THR A 22 9.78 17.97 -1.52
C THR A 22 9.60 19.48 -1.36
N LYS A 23 10.31 20.09 -0.40
CA LYS A 23 10.29 21.54 -0.21
C LYS A 23 10.87 22.29 -1.41
N ILE A 24 11.93 21.75 -2.03
CA ILE A 24 12.47 22.27 -3.30
C ILE A 24 11.41 22.19 -4.40
N ASN A 25 10.74 21.05 -4.54
CA ASN A 25 9.67 20.85 -5.52
C ASN A 25 8.52 21.85 -5.35
N ASN A 26 8.02 22.00 -4.12
CA ASN A 26 6.91 22.89 -3.82
C ASN A 26 7.27 24.36 -4.05
N ASN A 27 8.52 24.75 -3.82
CA ASN A 27 8.96 26.11 -4.13
C ASN A 27 8.83 26.43 -5.63
N PHE A 28 9.00 25.45 -6.53
CA PHE A 28 8.77 25.69 -7.96
C PHE A 28 7.30 26.00 -8.30
N LEU A 29 6.34 25.56 -7.47
CA LEU A 29 4.92 25.86 -7.68
C LEU A 29 4.56 27.29 -7.22
N HIS A 30 5.25 27.80 -6.21
CA HIS A 30 4.90 29.07 -5.56
C HIS A 30 5.78 30.25 -5.96
N THR A 31 6.95 29.99 -6.55
CA THR A 31 7.85 31.05 -7.00
C THR A 31 8.04 30.99 -8.51
N PRO A 32 7.95 32.15 -9.20
CA PRO A 32 8.34 32.23 -10.60
C PRO A 32 9.75 31.66 -10.75
N ASN A 33 9.89 30.70 -11.66
CA ASN A 33 11.14 30.03 -11.90
C ASN A 33 11.40 29.95 -13.40
N ASP A 34 12.67 29.83 -13.74
CA ASP A 34 13.13 29.86 -15.12
C ASP A 34 13.14 28.45 -15.76
N PHE A 35 12.42 27.46 -15.23
CA PHE A 35 12.36 26.11 -15.81
C PHE A 35 11.09 25.93 -16.62
N ASP A 36 11.23 25.42 -17.83
CA ASP A 36 10.10 25.07 -18.70
C ASP A 36 9.39 23.79 -18.22
N LEU A 37 10.09 22.97 -17.43
CA LEU A 37 9.58 21.69 -16.93
C LEU A 37 10.21 21.31 -15.59
N VAL A 38 9.38 20.87 -14.64
CA VAL A 38 9.82 20.28 -13.37
C VAL A 38 9.27 18.86 -13.28
N ILE A 39 10.17 17.89 -13.14
CA ILE A 39 9.84 16.46 -13.12
C ILE A 39 10.24 15.93 -11.75
N TRP A 40 9.27 15.38 -11.02
CA TRP A 40 9.50 14.66 -9.77
C TRP A 40 9.16 13.19 -9.95
N MET A 41 10.04 12.31 -9.48
CA MET A 41 9.75 10.88 -9.36
C MET A 41 10.55 10.23 -8.22
N VAL A 42 10.01 9.14 -7.67
CA VAL A 42 10.69 8.27 -6.72
C VAL A 42 11.36 7.13 -7.49
N VAL A 43 12.61 6.83 -7.16
CA VAL A 43 13.44 5.79 -7.78
C VAL A 43 13.67 4.70 -6.72
N SER A 44 12.63 3.94 -6.39
CA SER A 44 12.72 2.88 -5.38
C SER A 44 13.76 1.81 -5.75
N GLN A 45 14.17 1.00 -4.76
CA GLN A 45 15.11 -0.12 -4.95
C GLN A 45 14.69 -1.09 -6.08
N ASP A 46 13.38 -1.15 -6.32
CA ASP A 46 12.68 -2.02 -7.25
C ASP A 46 12.28 -1.31 -8.56
N LEU A 47 13.02 -0.29 -9.00
CA LEU A 47 12.68 0.41 -10.25
C LEU A 47 13.56 -0.05 -11.42
N LYS A 48 12.96 -0.80 -12.36
CA LYS A 48 13.58 -1.05 -13.68
C LYS A 48 13.78 0.27 -14.43
N PHE A 49 14.83 0.31 -15.25
CA PHE A 49 15.09 1.37 -16.22
C PHE A 49 13.84 1.78 -17.05
N GLU A 50 13.00 0.79 -17.39
CA GLU A 50 11.76 0.97 -18.16
C GLU A 50 10.75 1.86 -17.42
N ASN A 51 10.58 1.66 -16.11
CA ASN A 51 9.65 2.43 -15.28
C ASN A 51 10.12 3.88 -15.16
N ILE A 52 11.44 4.11 -15.17
CA ILE A 52 12.00 5.47 -15.19
C ILE A 52 11.64 6.18 -16.49
N GLN A 53 11.76 5.50 -17.63
CA GLN A 53 11.35 6.07 -18.91
C GLN A 53 9.85 6.37 -18.94
N ASP A 54 9.02 5.46 -18.46
CA ASP A 54 7.56 5.64 -18.44
C ASP A 54 7.16 6.83 -17.57
N SER A 55 7.74 6.94 -16.36
CA SER A 55 7.48 8.08 -15.47
C SER A 55 7.94 9.41 -16.06
N ILE A 56 9.13 9.46 -16.67
CA ILE A 56 9.61 10.67 -17.36
C ILE A 56 8.71 10.98 -18.57
N GLY A 57 8.31 9.98 -19.34
CA GLY A 57 7.44 10.13 -20.51
C GLY A 57 6.09 10.76 -20.14
N GLU A 58 5.46 10.25 -19.08
CA GLU A 58 4.19 10.77 -18.57
C GLU A 58 4.33 12.22 -18.11
N LYS A 59 5.39 12.54 -17.36
CA LYS A 59 5.63 13.89 -16.83
C LYS A 59 6.06 14.90 -17.90
N THR A 60 6.69 14.43 -18.99
CA THR A 60 7.08 15.27 -20.13
C THR A 60 5.96 15.45 -21.15
N GLY A 61 4.91 14.62 -21.08
CA GLY A 61 3.78 14.62 -22.02
C GLY A 61 4.12 13.99 -23.38
N CYS A 62 5.17 13.16 -23.48
CA CYS A 62 5.52 12.47 -24.72
C CYS A 62 4.91 11.07 -24.84
N CYS A 63 4.13 10.62 -23.85
CA CYS A 63 3.33 9.41 -23.95
C CYS A 63 2.16 9.62 -24.91
N ASP A 64 2.23 8.97 -26.08
CA ASP A 64 1.10 8.81 -27.00
C ASP A 64 0.42 7.45 -26.79
N ASP A 65 -0.65 7.19 -27.53
CA ASP A 65 -1.39 5.91 -27.44
C ASP A 65 -0.52 4.68 -27.76
N THR A 66 0.61 4.88 -28.46
CA THR A 66 1.57 3.82 -28.80
C THR A 66 2.71 3.66 -27.78
N TRP A 67 2.76 4.50 -26.73
CA TRP A 67 3.88 4.54 -25.78
C TRP A 67 4.18 3.18 -25.16
N LYS A 68 3.14 2.43 -24.80
CA LYS A 68 3.27 1.12 -24.16
C LYS A 68 3.89 0.07 -25.08
N ASP A 69 3.74 0.23 -26.39
CA ASP A 69 4.26 -0.67 -27.41
C ASP A 69 5.65 -0.26 -27.92
N LYS A 70 6.15 0.92 -27.51
CA LYS A 70 7.49 1.39 -27.87
C LYS A 70 8.56 0.63 -27.10
N ASP A 71 9.61 0.23 -27.81
CA ASP A 71 10.84 -0.25 -27.19
C ASP A 71 11.58 0.88 -26.43
N HIS A 72 12.57 0.50 -25.62
CA HIS A 72 13.34 1.45 -24.82
C HIS A 72 14.06 2.52 -25.63
N LEU A 73 14.48 2.22 -26.86
CA LEU A 73 15.22 3.16 -27.68
C LEU A 73 14.29 4.26 -28.18
N ARG A 74 13.11 3.88 -28.68
CA ARG A 74 12.07 4.83 -29.13
C ARG A 74 11.58 5.70 -27.97
N LYS A 75 11.31 5.11 -26.80
CA LYS A 75 10.95 5.88 -25.59
C LYS A 75 12.04 6.90 -25.24
N ALA A 76 13.31 6.50 -25.31
CA ALA A 76 14.43 7.40 -25.02
C ALA A 76 14.54 8.54 -26.05
N GLU A 77 14.34 8.25 -27.34
CA GLU A 77 14.37 9.27 -28.40
C GLU A 77 13.29 10.33 -28.24
N ASP A 78 12.09 9.93 -27.85
CA ASP A 78 10.98 10.86 -27.58
C ASP A 78 11.26 11.74 -26.36
N ILE A 79 11.76 11.15 -25.27
CA ILE A 79 12.22 11.90 -24.08
C ILE A 79 13.28 12.93 -24.45
N PHE A 80 14.30 12.51 -25.22
CA PHE A 80 15.37 13.40 -25.66
C PHE A 80 14.86 14.56 -26.50
N ARG A 81 13.95 14.29 -27.43
CA ARG A 81 13.39 15.29 -28.34
C ARG A 81 12.71 16.41 -27.54
N VAL A 82 11.94 16.06 -26.51
CA VAL A 82 11.29 17.03 -25.63
C VAL A 82 12.32 17.77 -24.79
N LEU A 83 13.19 17.05 -24.08
CA LEU A 83 14.08 17.64 -23.09
C LEU A 83 15.23 18.46 -23.70
N LYS A 84 15.70 18.15 -24.91
CA LYS A 84 16.81 18.88 -25.56
C LYS A 84 16.50 20.37 -25.78
N SER A 85 15.24 20.69 -26.03
CA SER A 85 14.80 22.07 -26.33
C SER A 85 14.32 22.85 -25.10
N LYS A 86 14.21 22.17 -23.95
CA LYS A 86 13.66 22.73 -22.71
C LYS A 86 14.72 22.84 -21.63
N LYS A 87 14.58 23.86 -20.80
CA LYS A 87 15.29 23.95 -19.53
C LYS A 87 14.46 23.25 -18.46
N PHE A 88 14.97 22.15 -17.91
CA PHE A 88 14.22 21.33 -16.96
C PHE A 88 14.91 21.17 -15.60
N ALA A 89 14.11 20.90 -14.57
CA ALA A 89 14.57 20.42 -13.28
C ALA A 89 14.06 18.98 -13.07
N LEU A 90 14.98 18.02 -12.97
CA LEU A 90 14.69 16.62 -12.68
C LEU A 90 14.99 16.35 -11.21
N LEU A 91 14.00 15.91 -10.46
CA LEU A 91 14.05 15.62 -9.04
C LEU A 91 13.83 14.12 -8.84
N LEU A 92 14.89 13.39 -8.49
CA LEU A 92 14.88 11.94 -8.30
C LEU A 92 15.00 11.60 -6.81
N ASP A 93 13.94 11.07 -6.22
CA ASP A 93 13.95 10.71 -4.80
C ASP A 93 14.36 9.26 -4.57
N ASP A 94 15.12 9.03 -3.51
CA ASP A 94 15.58 7.74 -2.97
C ASP A 94 16.37 6.84 -3.92
N ILE A 95 17.37 7.38 -4.63
CA ILE A 95 18.24 6.57 -5.52
C ILE A 95 19.11 5.59 -4.71
N TRP A 96 19.01 4.30 -5.04
CA TRP A 96 19.80 3.22 -4.46
C TRP A 96 21.08 2.91 -5.24
N GLU A 97 21.02 2.95 -6.58
CA GLU A 97 22.13 2.62 -7.49
C GLU A 97 22.25 3.65 -8.62
N ARG A 98 23.34 3.59 -9.39
CA ARG A 98 23.58 4.53 -10.49
C ARG A 98 22.47 4.45 -11.56
N VAL A 99 21.82 5.58 -11.80
CA VAL A 99 20.90 5.78 -12.93
C VAL A 99 21.66 6.31 -14.14
N ASP A 100 21.67 5.55 -15.24
CA ASP A 100 22.33 5.97 -16.48
C ASP A 100 21.44 6.93 -17.31
N LEU A 101 21.66 8.23 -17.10
CA LEU A 101 20.96 9.30 -17.83
C LEU A 101 21.21 9.26 -19.35
N ALA A 102 22.40 8.81 -19.78
CA ALA A 102 22.72 8.72 -21.20
C ALA A 102 21.91 7.62 -21.87
N LYS A 103 21.75 6.49 -21.19
CA LYS A 103 20.87 5.40 -21.64
C LYS A 103 19.40 5.85 -21.68
N LEU A 104 18.93 6.62 -20.68
CA LEU A 104 17.59 7.23 -20.68
C LEU A 104 17.42 8.33 -21.76
N ARG A 105 18.52 8.74 -22.39
CA ARG A 105 18.62 9.91 -23.27
C ARG A 105 18.07 11.19 -22.64
N VAL A 106 18.25 11.34 -21.33
CA VAL A 106 18.05 12.62 -20.63
C VAL A 106 19.30 13.48 -20.89
N PRO A 107 19.18 14.70 -21.45
CA PRO A 107 20.33 15.59 -21.64
C PRO A 107 21.03 15.83 -20.30
N ILE A 108 22.35 15.63 -20.24
CA ILE A 108 23.10 15.79 -18.99
C ILE A 108 23.00 17.25 -18.54
N PRO A 109 22.46 17.55 -17.35
CA PRO A 109 22.33 18.92 -16.88
C PRO A 109 23.68 19.61 -16.71
N ASP A 110 23.85 20.80 -17.28
CA ASP A 110 25.09 21.55 -17.23
C ASP A 110 24.86 23.08 -17.23
N ARG A 111 25.95 23.85 -17.39
CA ARG A 111 25.89 25.31 -17.43
C ARG A 111 25.28 25.85 -18.73
N GLN A 112 25.44 25.13 -19.85
CA GLN A 112 25.00 25.56 -21.18
C GLN A 112 23.49 25.40 -21.33
N ASN A 113 22.95 24.22 -21.01
CA ASN A 113 21.52 23.94 -21.06
C ASN A 113 20.73 24.48 -19.86
N LYS A 114 21.45 24.93 -18.81
CA LYS A 114 20.89 25.52 -17.57
C LYS A 114 19.90 24.61 -16.82
N SER A 115 19.79 23.35 -17.22
CA SER A 115 18.93 22.36 -16.59
C SER A 115 19.55 21.90 -15.26
N LYS A 116 18.77 21.23 -14.42
CA LYS A 116 19.21 20.70 -13.12
C LYS A 116 18.74 19.28 -12.92
N LEU A 117 19.61 18.46 -12.32
CA LEU A 117 19.26 17.21 -11.68
C LEU A 117 19.57 17.35 -10.18
N VAL A 118 18.56 17.14 -9.35
CA VAL A 118 18.72 17.02 -7.90
C VAL A 118 18.20 15.65 -7.50
N PHE A 119 18.97 14.92 -6.72
CA PHE A 119 18.52 13.62 -6.25
C PHE A 119 18.85 13.38 -4.79
N THR A 120 18.12 12.46 -4.16
CA THR A 120 18.42 11.99 -2.81
C THR A 120 18.96 10.56 -2.87
N THR A 121 19.86 10.22 -1.96
CA THR A 121 20.38 8.85 -1.81
C THR A 121 20.86 8.63 -0.38
N ARG A 122 21.08 7.38 0.01
CA ARG A 122 21.69 7.04 1.31
C ARG A 122 23.22 6.93 1.21
N SER A 123 23.74 6.75 -0.01
CA SER A 123 25.15 6.46 -0.25
C SER A 123 25.89 7.66 -0.87
N GLU A 124 27.01 8.04 -0.27
CA GLU A 124 27.90 9.03 -0.89
C GLU A 124 28.51 8.49 -2.20
N GLU A 125 28.75 7.18 -2.28
CA GLU A 125 29.28 6.52 -3.47
C GLU A 125 28.33 6.67 -4.66
N VAL A 126 27.03 6.51 -4.44
CA VAL A 126 26.00 6.75 -5.48
C VAL A 126 26.08 8.20 -5.99
N CYS A 127 26.37 9.17 -5.13
CA CYS A 127 26.58 10.55 -5.59
C CYS A 127 27.77 10.69 -6.53
N ILE A 128 28.86 9.95 -6.28
CA ILE A 128 30.05 9.92 -7.13
C ILE A 128 29.72 9.25 -8.47
N LEU A 129 29.05 8.09 -8.43
CA LEU A 129 28.66 7.32 -9.62
C LEU A 129 27.67 8.07 -10.52
N MET A 130 26.81 8.91 -9.94
CA MET A 130 25.89 9.80 -10.67
C MET A 130 26.58 11.06 -11.22
N GLY A 131 27.87 11.26 -10.95
CA GLY A 131 28.60 12.44 -11.39
C GLY A 131 28.13 13.74 -10.73
N ALA A 132 27.68 13.68 -9.47
CA ALA A 132 27.21 14.86 -8.76
C ALA A 132 28.33 15.89 -8.60
N GLN A 133 28.13 17.08 -9.16
CA GLN A 133 29.08 18.19 -9.06
C GLN A 133 29.06 18.82 -7.66
N LYS A 134 27.92 18.71 -6.97
CA LYS A 134 27.77 19.08 -5.57
C LYS A 134 27.14 17.94 -4.80
N LYS A 135 27.85 17.46 -3.79
CA LYS A 135 27.36 16.53 -2.79
C LYS A 135 27.01 17.34 -1.54
N ILE A 136 25.82 17.16 -1.01
CA ILE A 136 25.36 17.80 0.22
C ILE A 136 25.00 16.68 1.18
N LYS A 137 25.79 16.53 2.24
CA LYS A 137 25.45 15.65 3.34
C LYS A 137 24.32 16.31 4.12
N VAL A 138 23.17 15.65 4.20
CA VAL A 138 22.07 16.03 5.08
C VAL A 138 22.39 15.45 6.45
N GLU A 139 22.76 16.33 7.37
CA GLU A 139 23.12 15.98 8.74
C GLU A 139 21.88 15.98 9.64
N CYS A 140 21.99 15.32 10.79
CA CYS A 140 21.00 15.42 11.85
C CYS A 140 20.82 16.87 12.30
N LEU A 141 19.67 17.16 12.90
CA LEU A 141 19.36 18.49 13.39
C LEU A 141 20.29 18.84 14.55
N ALA A 142 20.88 20.03 14.48
CA ALA A 142 21.55 20.64 15.61
C ALA A 142 20.58 20.81 16.79
N TRP A 143 21.13 20.85 18.01
CA TRP A 143 20.38 20.86 19.27
C TRP A 143 19.16 21.79 19.25
N ASP A 144 19.33 23.06 18.89
CA ASP A 144 18.23 24.04 18.93
C ASP A 144 17.04 23.66 18.03
N ARG A 145 17.33 23.09 16.85
CA ARG A 145 16.29 22.64 15.91
C ARG A 145 15.69 21.30 16.33
N ALA A 146 16.53 20.39 16.83
CA ALA A 146 16.10 19.10 17.34
C ALA A 146 15.16 19.27 18.54
N TRP A 147 15.54 20.14 19.47
CA TRP A 147 14.77 20.49 20.65
C TRP A 147 13.44 21.13 20.27
N ALA A 148 13.45 22.14 19.40
CA ALA A 148 12.23 22.77 18.92
C ALA A 148 11.27 21.77 18.24
N LEU A 149 11.79 20.88 17.39
CA LEU A 149 10.98 19.83 16.75
C LEU A 149 10.42 18.85 17.78
N PHE A 150 11.22 18.42 18.76
CA PHE A 150 10.74 17.51 19.80
C PHE A 150 9.62 18.14 20.63
N GLN A 151 9.81 19.40 21.04
CA GLN A 151 8.80 20.14 21.79
C GLN A 151 7.48 20.27 21.01
N GLU A 152 7.56 20.58 19.71
CA GLU A 152 6.40 20.64 18.82
C GLU A 152 5.62 19.31 18.81
N LYS A 153 6.32 18.17 18.83
CA LYS A 153 5.69 16.85 18.72
C LYS A 153 5.13 16.34 20.05
N VAL A 154 5.76 16.67 21.17
CA VAL A 154 5.23 16.39 22.52
C VAL A 154 4.02 17.27 22.83
N GLY A 155 4.07 18.55 22.44
CA GLY A 155 3.04 19.55 22.72
C GLY A 155 3.23 20.27 24.05
N GLU A 156 2.91 21.57 24.07
CA GLU A 156 3.11 22.45 25.24
C GLU A 156 2.34 21.98 26.48
N GLU A 157 1.11 21.49 26.32
CA GLU A 157 0.27 21.00 27.41
C GLU A 157 1.00 19.92 28.24
N THR A 158 1.61 18.95 27.57
CA THR A 158 2.35 17.87 28.24
C THR A 158 3.70 18.35 28.78
N LEU A 159 4.39 19.27 28.10
CA LEU A 159 5.68 19.79 28.56
C LEU A 159 5.58 20.60 29.86
N TYR A 160 4.48 21.33 30.04
CA TYR A 160 4.31 22.26 31.16
C TYR A 160 3.41 21.73 32.28
N ILE A 161 2.95 20.48 32.20
CA ILE A 161 2.12 19.87 33.26
C ILE A 161 2.89 19.67 34.58
N HIS A 162 4.23 19.54 34.54
CA HIS A 162 5.08 19.40 35.71
C HIS A 162 6.45 20.07 35.49
N PRO A 163 7.03 20.78 36.50
CA PRO A 163 8.30 21.52 36.34
C PRO A 163 9.52 20.67 35.96
N ASP A 164 9.50 19.37 36.27
CA ASP A 164 10.60 18.45 35.94
C ASP A 164 10.56 17.90 34.51
N ILE A 165 9.39 17.91 33.85
CA ILE A 165 9.21 17.31 32.53
C ILE A 165 10.08 17.97 31.45
N PRO A 166 10.24 19.30 31.38
CA PRO A 166 11.13 19.92 30.40
C PRO A 166 12.56 19.37 30.44
N LYS A 167 13.12 19.15 31.64
CA LYS A 167 14.47 18.58 31.80
C LYS A 167 14.53 17.12 31.34
N LEU A 168 13.48 16.34 31.62
CA LEU A 168 13.39 14.95 31.15
C LEU A 168 13.22 14.88 29.63
N ALA A 169 12.47 15.81 29.04
CA ALA A 169 12.30 15.95 27.61
C ALA A 169 13.62 16.29 26.89
N GLU A 170 14.47 17.13 27.49
CA GLU A 170 15.82 17.35 26.96
C GLU A 170 16.65 16.06 26.93
N ILE A 171 16.54 15.20 27.96
CA ILE A 171 17.24 13.91 28.00
C ILE A 171 16.78 13.01 26.85
N VAL A 172 15.46 12.92 26.62
CA VAL A 172 14.91 12.12 25.51
C VAL A 172 15.37 12.68 24.16
N THR A 173 15.38 14.00 24.00
CA THR A 173 15.86 14.66 22.77
C THR A 173 17.32 14.32 22.48
N LYS A 174 18.17 14.30 23.51
CA LYS A 174 19.58 13.87 23.39
C LYS A 174 19.70 12.41 22.96
N VAL A 175 18.82 11.53 23.45
CA VAL A 175 18.79 10.11 23.02
C VAL A 175 18.41 9.96 21.55
N CYS A 176 17.60 10.85 20.99
CA CYS A 176 17.24 10.85 19.56
C CYS A 176 18.36 11.34 18.63
N ASP A 177 19.46 11.86 19.19
CA ASP A 177 20.66 12.35 18.49
C ASP A 177 20.39 13.21 17.25
N GLY A 178 19.40 14.10 17.36
CA GLY A 178 19.03 15.04 16.30
C GLY A 178 18.35 14.41 15.08
N LEU A 179 18.07 13.11 15.07
CA LEU A 179 17.43 12.43 13.93
C LEU A 179 15.94 12.81 13.84
N PRO A 180 15.48 13.50 12.78
CA PRO A 180 14.10 13.98 12.66
C PRO A 180 13.04 12.91 12.83
N LEU A 181 13.19 11.75 12.19
CA LEU A 181 12.21 10.68 12.29
C LEU A 181 12.05 10.18 13.73
N ALA A 182 13.16 9.96 14.44
CA ALA A 182 13.14 9.54 15.84
C ALA A 182 12.55 10.62 16.76
N LEU A 183 12.94 11.89 16.57
CA LEU A 183 12.38 13.02 17.32
C LEU A 183 10.86 13.10 17.17
N ILE A 184 10.35 12.87 15.96
CA ILE A 184 8.92 12.93 15.67
C ILE A 184 8.17 11.76 16.31
N THR A 185 8.61 10.53 16.07
CA THR A 185 7.91 9.33 16.54
C THR A 185 7.99 9.17 18.05
N ILE A 186 9.16 9.43 18.66
CA ILE A 186 9.34 9.36 20.11
C ILE A 186 8.64 10.55 20.77
N GLY A 187 8.76 11.76 20.21
CA GLY A 187 8.04 12.94 20.73
C GLY A 187 6.54 12.70 20.83
N ARG A 188 5.93 12.09 19.80
CA ARG A 188 4.51 11.69 19.83
C ARG A 188 4.21 10.62 20.87
N ALA A 189 5.05 9.61 21.03
CA ALA A 189 4.88 8.59 22.07
C ALA A 189 5.01 9.18 23.50
N MET A 190 5.83 10.22 23.67
CA MET A 190 5.98 10.93 24.95
C MET A 190 4.83 11.89 25.24
N ALA A 191 4.07 12.33 24.23
CA ALA A 191 2.96 13.28 24.39
C ALA A 191 1.85 12.77 25.35
N CYS A 192 1.70 11.44 25.50
CA CYS A 192 0.73 10.85 26.42
C CYS A 192 1.24 10.65 27.86
N LYS A 193 2.52 10.94 28.14
CA LYS A 193 3.13 10.76 29.48
C LYS A 193 2.97 12.04 30.29
N LYS A 194 2.24 11.96 31.39
CA LYS A 194 1.79 13.14 32.16
C LYS A 194 2.56 13.33 33.47
N THR A 195 3.32 12.33 33.93
CA THR A 195 4.06 12.39 35.21
C THR A 195 5.57 12.23 35.04
N PRO A 196 6.42 12.84 35.90
CA PRO A 196 7.87 12.64 35.85
C PRO A 196 8.30 11.17 35.96
N GLN A 197 7.55 10.34 36.68
CA GLN A 197 7.83 8.91 36.85
C GLN A 197 7.65 8.15 35.54
N GLU A 198 6.58 8.43 34.80
CA GLU A 198 6.36 7.87 33.45
C GLU A 198 7.47 8.27 32.49
N TRP A 199 7.90 9.55 32.53
CA TRP A 199 9.02 10.05 31.73
C TRP A 199 10.34 9.38 32.07
N ASN A 200 10.66 9.22 33.36
CA ASN A 200 11.87 8.53 33.81
C ASN A 200 11.87 7.06 33.40
N HIS A 201 10.74 6.37 33.53
CA HIS A 201 10.59 4.99 33.08
C HIS A 201 10.81 4.88 31.56
N ALA A 202 10.18 5.76 30.79
CA ALA A 202 10.38 5.83 29.34
C ALA A 202 11.85 6.03 28.95
N ILE A 203 12.56 6.94 29.62
CA ILE A 203 14.00 7.18 29.41
C ILE A 203 14.82 5.92 29.67
N GLN A 204 14.49 5.16 30.72
CA GLN A 204 15.18 3.90 31.01
C GLN A 204 14.98 2.87 29.90
N VAL A 205 13.74 2.72 29.41
CA VAL A 205 13.41 1.80 28.30
C VAL A 205 14.12 2.21 27.01
N LEU A 206 14.13 3.50 26.68
CA LEU A 206 14.80 4.05 25.50
C LEU A 206 16.31 3.78 25.54
N LYS A 207 16.97 4.09 26.67
CA LYS A 207 18.41 3.86 26.84
C LYS A 207 18.77 2.38 26.75
N ARG A 208 17.94 1.52 27.36
CA ARG A 208 18.12 0.08 27.31
C ARG A 208 18.03 -0.44 25.87
N SER A 209 17.00 -0.03 25.13
CA SER A 209 16.80 -0.42 23.73
C SER A 209 17.96 0.05 22.84
N ALA A 210 18.44 1.28 23.02
CA ALA A 210 19.61 1.78 22.29
C ALA A 210 20.89 0.96 22.59
N SER A 211 21.05 0.49 23.84
CA SER A 211 22.22 -0.30 24.25
C SER A 211 22.15 -1.78 23.81
N GLU A 212 21.00 -2.44 23.93
CA GLU A 212 20.81 -3.87 23.65
C GLU A 212 21.02 -4.21 22.17
N PHE A 213 20.84 -3.23 21.28
CA PHE A 213 20.98 -3.39 19.84
C PHE A 213 22.11 -2.53 19.24
N SER A 214 23.03 -2.06 20.08
CA SER A 214 24.22 -1.35 19.61
C SER A 214 25.07 -2.23 18.67
N GLY A 215 25.31 -1.75 17.44
CA GLY A 215 26.06 -2.49 16.41
C GLY A 215 25.20 -3.26 15.40
N MET A 216 23.87 -3.28 15.51
CA MET A 216 23.02 -3.54 14.33
C MET A 216 23.20 -2.37 13.37
N GLY A 217 23.51 -2.63 12.10
CA GLY A 217 23.84 -1.59 11.09
C GLY A 217 22.77 -0.51 10.89
N ASP A 218 21.57 -0.68 11.45
CA ASP A 218 20.46 0.29 11.47
C ASP A 218 20.11 0.69 12.92
N GLU A 219 20.89 1.62 13.51
CA GLU A 219 20.69 2.16 14.87
C GLU A 219 19.31 2.83 15.11
N VAL A 220 18.54 3.03 14.05
CA VAL A 220 17.23 3.70 14.08
C VAL A 220 16.10 2.75 14.52
N PHE A 221 16.16 1.44 14.20
CA PHE A 221 15.07 0.50 14.53
C PHE A 221 14.84 0.33 16.04
N PRO A 222 15.91 0.17 16.87
CA PRO A 222 15.73 0.06 18.32
C PRO A 222 15.11 1.30 18.95
N LEU A 223 15.37 2.49 18.39
CA LEU A 223 14.74 3.74 18.84
C LEU A 223 13.26 3.78 18.47
N LEU A 224 12.91 3.38 17.25
CA LEU A 224 11.53 3.36 16.77
C LEU A 224 10.66 2.28 17.42
N LYS A 225 11.27 1.20 17.93
CA LYS A 225 10.59 0.19 18.75
C LYS A 225 9.85 0.81 19.94
N PHE A 226 10.40 1.86 20.54
CA PHE A 226 9.76 2.52 21.67
C PHE A 226 8.36 3.04 21.31
N SER A 227 8.18 3.65 20.14
CA SER A 227 6.87 4.14 19.71
C SER A 227 5.88 2.99 19.48
N TYR A 228 6.35 1.84 18.96
CA TYR A 228 5.55 0.62 18.84
C TYR A 228 5.14 0.04 20.19
N ASP A 229 6.06 -0.04 21.15
CA ASP A 229 5.80 -0.55 22.50
C ASP A 229 4.80 0.33 23.26
N ASN A 230 4.69 1.62 22.92
CA ASN A 230 3.73 2.54 23.53
C ASN A 230 2.35 2.54 22.86
N LEU A 231 2.13 1.73 21.81
CA LEU A 231 0.78 1.56 21.23
C LEU A 231 -0.18 0.95 22.26
N PRO A 232 -1.46 1.37 22.26
CA PRO A 232 -2.38 1.15 23.38
C PRO A 232 -2.81 -0.31 23.56
N SER A 233 -2.75 -1.15 22.52
CA SER A 233 -3.17 -2.55 22.60
C SER A 233 -2.40 -3.45 21.63
N GLU A 234 -2.40 -4.76 21.91
CA GLU A 234 -1.86 -5.78 20.99
C GLU A 234 -2.59 -5.78 19.63
N LYS A 235 -3.88 -5.44 19.64
CA LYS A 235 -4.71 -5.26 18.44
C LYS A 235 -4.16 -4.16 17.53
N VAL A 236 -3.88 -2.98 18.09
CA VAL A 236 -3.28 -1.85 17.34
C VAL A 236 -1.87 -2.19 16.86
N ARG A 237 -1.06 -2.85 17.70
CA ARG A 237 0.27 -3.34 17.33
C ARG A 237 0.22 -4.34 16.16
N SER A 238 -0.71 -5.28 16.19
CA SER A 238 -0.91 -6.26 15.11
C SER A 238 -1.34 -5.58 13.81
N CYS A 239 -2.24 -4.61 13.88
CA CYS A 239 -2.65 -3.79 12.74
C CYS A 239 -1.47 -2.99 12.15
N PHE A 240 -0.63 -2.41 12.99
CA PHE A 240 0.60 -1.73 12.58
C PHE A 240 1.54 -2.67 11.83
N LEU A 241 1.88 -3.83 12.43
CA LEU A 241 2.76 -4.81 11.78
C LEU A 241 2.18 -5.26 10.44
N TYR A 242 0.86 -5.51 10.37
CA TYR A 242 0.20 -5.93 9.14
C TYR A 242 0.38 -4.94 7.97
N CYS A 243 0.46 -3.64 8.26
CA CYS A 243 0.70 -2.63 7.22
C CYS A 243 2.04 -2.79 6.52
N ALA A 244 3.02 -3.47 7.14
CA ALA A 244 4.32 -3.72 6.54
C ALA A 244 4.30 -4.72 5.38
N LEU A 245 3.18 -5.45 5.20
CA LEU A 245 2.98 -6.35 4.06
C LEU A 245 2.82 -5.59 2.73
N PHE A 246 2.48 -4.31 2.77
CA PHE A 246 2.36 -3.50 1.56
C PHE A 246 3.74 -2.99 1.09
N PRO A 247 3.91 -2.69 -0.20
CA PRO A 247 5.18 -2.17 -0.71
C PRO A 247 5.60 -0.84 -0.07
N GLU A 248 6.88 -0.51 -0.18
CA GLU A 248 7.41 0.80 0.22
C GLU A 248 6.67 1.92 -0.51
N ASP A 249 6.35 2.99 0.22
CA ASP A 249 5.63 4.17 -0.27
C ASP A 249 4.26 3.93 -0.90
N PHE A 250 3.72 2.71 -0.78
CA PHE A 250 2.44 2.33 -1.35
C PHE A 250 1.28 3.08 -0.67
N LEU A 251 0.40 3.67 -1.47
CA LEU A 251 -0.84 4.27 -0.98
C LEU A 251 -1.88 3.18 -0.73
N ILE A 252 -2.10 2.85 0.53
CA ILE A 252 -3.05 1.82 0.95
C ILE A 252 -4.40 2.48 1.16
N HIS A 253 -5.41 2.06 0.40
CA HIS A 253 -6.79 2.51 0.63
C HIS A 253 -7.28 2.02 2.01
N LYS A 254 -7.79 2.93 2.86
CA LYS A 254 -8.14 2.65 4.26
C LYS A 254 -9.12 1.49 4.38
N ARG A 255 -10.18 1.47 3.57
CA ARG A 255 -11.18 0.37 3.62
C ARG A 255 -10.56 -0.98 3.21
N ARG A 256 -9.65 -1.01 2.24
CA ARG A 256 -8.96 -2.26 1.83
C ARG A 256 -8.17 -2.83 3.01
N LEU A 257 -7.41 -1.97 3.69
CA LEU A 257 -6.63 -2.35 4.86
C LEU A 257 -7.52 -2.92 5.98
N ILE A 258 -8.63 -2.24 6.28
CA ILE A 258 -9.59 -2.67 7.30
C ILE A 258 -10.19 -4.03 6.94
N TYR A 259 -10.60 -4.26 5.69
CA TYR A 259 -11.14 -5.55 5.27
C TYR A 259 -10.10 -6.68 5.36
N CYS A 260 -8.83 -6.39 5.13
CA CYS A 260 -7.76 -7.36 5.40
C CYS A 260 -7.64 -7.67 6.89
N TRP A 261 -7.74 -6.67 7.78
CA TRP A 261 -7.74 -6.89 9.24
C TRP A 261 -8.95 -7.70 9.72
N VAL A 262 -10.12 -7.46 9.12
CA VAL A 262 -11.32 -8.29 9.33
C VAL A 262 -11.06 -9.73 8.88
N GLY A 263 -10.50 -9.92 7.69
CA GLY A 263 -10.19 -11.25 7.16
C GLY A 263 -9.14 -11.98 7.98
N GLU A 264 -8.19 -11.27 8.57
CA GLU A 264 -7.20 -11.82 9.50
C GLU A 264 -7.73 -12.10 10.90
N GLU A 265 -8.98 -11.71 11.20
CA GLU A 265 -9.57 -11.77 12.55
C GLU A 265 -8.77 -10.97 13.59
N ILE A 266 -8.10 -9.89 13.17
CA ILE A 266 -7.47 -8.95 14.10
C ILE A 266 -8.54 -8.07 14.74
N LEU A 267 -9.61 -7.76 14.00
CA LEU A 267 -10.80 -7.09 14.51
C LEU A 267 -11.79 -8.16 14.98
N ASP A 268 -12.24 -8.06 16.23
CA ASP A 268 -12.97 -9.10 16.97
C ASP A 268 -14.23 -8.58 17.69
N GLU A 269 -14.47 -7.26 17.70
CA GLU A 269 -15.57 -6.62 18.43
C GLU A 269 -16.47 -5.81 17.48
N TYR A 270 -17.24 -6.49 16.62
CA TYR A 270 -18.21 -5.82 15.75
C TYR A 270 -19.41 -6.72 15.39
N ASP A 271 -20.60 -6.11 15.33
CA ASP A 271 -21.85 -6.78 14.95
C ASP A 271 -22.06 -6.80 13.43
N ASP A 272 -21.56 -5.77 12.74
CA ASP A 272 -21.66 -5.57 11.29
C ASP A 272 -20.39 -4.94 10.71
N ILE A 273 -20.33 -4.84 9.38
CA ILE A 273 -19.16 -4.27 8.71
C ILE A 273 -18.92 -2.79 9.06
N THR A 274 -19.96 -2.04 9.42
CA THR A 274 -19.86 -0.62 9.78
C THR A 274 -19.13 -0.48 11.12
N GLY A 275 -19.44 -1.33 12.09
CA GLY A 275 -18.70 -1.46 13.35
C GLY A 275 -17.24 -1.78 13.12
N ALA A 276 -16.94 -2.77 12.24
CA ALA A 276 -15.57 -3.11 11.87
C ALA A 276 -14.83 -1.93 11.21
N GLN A 277 -15.53 -1.17 10.35
CA GLN A 277 -14.98 0.04 9.73
C GLN A 277 -14.67 1.12 10.75
N ASN A 278 -15.60 1.43 11.65
CA ASN A 278 -15.39 2.43 12.69
C ASN A 278 -14.19 2.07 13.59
N GLN A 279 -14.11 0.80 14.04
CA GLN A 279 -12.97 0.31 14.79
C GLN A 279 -11.66 0.41 13.98
N GLY A 280 -11.70 0.04 12.70
CA GLY A 280 -10.55 0.14 11.80
C GLY A 280 -10.07 1.58 11.58
N TYR A 281 -10.98 2.53 11.39
CA TYR A 281 -10.64 3.95 11.24
C TYR A 281 -10.08 4.55 12.53
N ASP A 282 -10.56 4.13 13.70
CA ASP A 282 -10.01 4.53 15.00
C ASP A 282 -8.56 4.04 15.19
N ILE A 283 -8.30 2.77 14.85
CA ILE A 283 -6.94 2.19 14.87
C ILE A 283 -6.03 2.95 13.89
N ILE A 284 -6.50 3.22 12.67
CA ILE A 284 -5.75 4.02 11.69
C ILE A 284 -5.44 5.41 12.25
N GLY A 285 -6.43 6.08 12.85
CA GLY A 285 -6.26 7.38 13.49
C GLY A 285 -5.20 7.34 14.59
N THR A 286 -5.21 6.30 15.42
CA THR A 286 -4.20 6.07 16.46
C THR A 286 -2.79 5.95 15.86
N LEU A 287 -2.62 5.15 14.80
CA LEU A 287 -1.32 4.96 14.14
C LEU A 287 -0.82 6.23 13.44
N VAL A 288 -1.73 7.01 12.83
CA VAL A 288 -1.42 8.31 12.23
C VAL A 288 -1.00 9.32 13.28
N ASN A 289 -1.72 9.39 14.41
CA ASN A 289 -1.39 10.28 15.53
C ASN A 289 -0.02 9.91 16.15
N ALA A 290 0.31 8.63 16.21
CA ALA A 290 1.62 8.14 16.62
C ALA A 290 2.74 8.41 15.57
N CYS A 291 2.40 8.96 14.40
CA CYS A 291 3.32 9.16 13.27
C CYS A 291 3.99 7.84 12.78
N LEU A 292 3.30 6.71 12.98
CA LEU A 292 3.69 5.40 12.46
C LEU A 292 3.05 5.11 11.09
N LEU A 293 1.98 5.85 10.76
CA LEU A 293 1.40 5.94 9.42
C LEU A 293 1.25 7.42 9.04
N GLU A 294 1.27 7.68 7.74
CA GLU A 294 0.93 8.98 7.17
C GLU A 294 -0.48 8.93 6.58
N GLY A 295 -1.39 9.72 7.12
CA GLY A 295 -2.76 9.82 6.63
C GLY A 295 -2.90 10.82 5.48
N ARG A 296 -3.62 10.40 4.43
CA ARG A 296 -4.28 11.26 3.44
C ARG A 296 -5.77 10.87 3.41
N GLU A 297 -6.62 11.68 2.77
CA GLU A 297 -8.10 11.53 2.72
C GLU A 297 -8.60 10.09 2.92
N ASP A 298 -8.57 9.25 1.88
CA ASP A 298 -8.98 7.84 1.92
C ASP A 298 -7.81 6.84 1.94
N TYR A 299 -6.58 7.34 2.07
CA TYR A 299 -5.37 6.54 1.95
C TYR A 299 -4.44 6.70 3.15
N VAL A 300 -3.66 5.67 3.43
CA VAL A 300 -2.53 5.74 4.35
C VAL A 300 -1.28 5.23 3.66
N ARG A 301 -0.13 5.71 4.13
CA ARG A 301 1.19 5.24 3.69
C ARG A 301 2.05 4.94 4.91
N MET A 302 2.86 3.90 4.82
CA MET A 302 3.91 3.64 5.80
C MET A 302 5.24 4.13 5.25
N HIS A 303 5.95 4.94 6.01
CA HIS A 303 7.28 5.43 5.66
C HIS A 303 8.27 4.23 5.61
N ASP A 304 9.17 4.20 4.63
CA ASP A 304 10.15 3.11 4.40
C ASP A 304 10.87 2.63 5.68
N VAL A 305 11.46 3.53 6.47
CA VAL A 305 12.14 3.20 7.73
C VAL A 305 11.19 2.62 8.79
N ILE A 306 9.94 3.11 8.85
CA ILE A 306 8.92 2.59 9.78
C ILE A 306 8.49 1.19 9.35
N ARG A 307 8.35 0.97 8.04
CA ARG A 307 8.06 -0.33 7.45
C ARG A 307 9.18 -1.33 7.74
N ASP A 308 10.43 -0.95 7.52
CA ASP A 308 11.57 -1.82 7.81
C ASP A 308 11.65 -2.15 9.31
N THR A 309 11.36 -1.17 10.18
CA THR A 309 11.22 -1.41 11.62
C THR A 309 10.11 -2.41 11.92
N ALA A 310 8.95 -2.29 11.27
CA ALA A 310 7.83 -3.22 11.46
C ALA A 310 8.16 -4.65 10.97
N ILE A 311 8.88 -4.79 9.85
CA ILE A 311 9.37 -6.09 9.37
C ILE A 311 10.36 -6.68 10.38
N TRP A 312 11.33 -5.89 10.84
CA TRP A 312 12.28 -6.29 11.88
C TRP A 312 11.57 -6.73 13.17
N LEU A 313 10.54 -5.99 13.61
CA LEU A 313 9.73 -6.36 14.78
C LEU A 313 8.96 -7.68 14.58
N ALA A 314 8.44 -7.93 13.38
CA ALA A 314 7.68 -9.14 13.07
C ALA A 314 8.56 -10.40 12.89
N CYS A 315 9.83 -10.22 12.52
CA CYS A 315 10.72 -11.31 12.11
C CYS A 315 11.88 -11.58 13.09
N GLU A 316 12.50 -10.52 13.62
CA GLU A 316 13.81 -10.61 14.28
C GLU A 316 13.77 -10.22 15.77
N CYS A 317 12.79 -9.41 16.20
CA CYS A 317 12.71 -8.91 17.57
C CYS A 317 11.64 -9.63 18.42
N GLY A 318 12.07 -10.46 19.39
CA GLY A 318 11.21 -10.95 20.49
C GLY A 318 10.52 -12.31 20.29
N LYS A 319 9.58 -12.64 21.19
CA LYS A 319 8.88 -13.94 21.27
C LYS A 319 7.76 -14.12 20.22
N ALA A 320 7.27 -13.04 19.64
CA ALA A 320 6.25 -13.05 18.60
C ALA A 320 6.92 -13.28 17.24
N LYS A 321 7.34 -14.52 16.96
CA LYS A 321 7.79 -14.94 15.63
C LYS A 321 6.59 -15.01 14.69
N GLU A 322 6.06 -13.85 14.34
CA GLU A 322 4.98 -13.72 13.35
C GLU A 322 5.48 -14.12 11.95
N ASN A 323 6.80 -14.23 11.73
CA ASN A 323 7.44 -14.81 10.54
C ASN A 323 6.84 -14.24 9.24
N PHE A 324 7.03 -12.95 9.02
CA PHE A 324 6.60 -12.31 7.78
C PHE A 324 7.58 -12.63 6.67
N LEU A 325 7.07 -12.94 5.48
CA LEU A 325 7.87 -13.02 4.26
C LEU A 325 7.40 -11.94 3.29
N VAL A 326 8.16 -10.86 3.20
CA VAL A 326 7.80 -9.67 2.41
C VAL A 326 8.82 -9.46 1.30
N HIS A 327 8.43 -9.77 0.08
CA HIS A 327 9.19 -9.49 -1.14
C HIS A 327 8.28 -8.74 -2.11
N THR A 328 7.95 -7.50 -1.79
CA THR A 328 7.14 -6.64 -2.65
C THR A 328 8.04 -5.91 -3.63
N GLY A 329 7.63 -5.75 -4.89
CA GLY A 329 8.38 -4.95 -5.87
C GLY A 329 9.67 -5.60 -6.39
N ALA A 330 10.22 -6.58 -5.69
CA ALA A 330 11.52 -7.25 -5.91
C ALA A 330 11.77 -7.91 -7.29
N HIS A 331 10.87 -7.72 -8.26
CA HIS A 331 10.97 -8.21 -9.64
C HIS A 331 11.11 -9.72 -9.76
N LEU A 332 10.56 -10.45 -8.80
CA LEU A 332 10.59 -11.90 -8.82
C LEU A 332 9.84 -12.42 -10.05
N ILE A 333 10.51 -13.25 -10.85
CA ILE A 333 9.91 -13.96 -12.00
C ILE A 333 9.32 -15.30 -11.54
N GLU A 334 9.85 -15.85 -10.44
CA GLU A 334 9.39 -17.06 -9.80
C GLU A 334 9.12 -16.79 -8.31
N ALA A 335 8.17 -17.54 -7.74
CA ALA A 335 7.93 -17.52 -6.31
C ALA A 335 9.19 -17.95 -5.52
N PRO A 336 9.47 -17.35 -4.34
CA PRO A 336 10.62 -17.73 -3.51
C PRO A 336 10.66 -19.22 -3.18
N ASN A 337 11.87 -19.75 -2.91
CA ASN A 337 12.09 -21.17 -2.65
C ASN A 337 11.27 -21.70 -1.44
N PHE A 338 10.81 -22.95 -1.51
CA PHE A 338 9.87 -23.58 -0.57
C PHE A 338 10.30 -23.55 0.90
N GLU A 339 11.61 -23.68 1.19
CA GLU A 339 12.11 -23.60 2.58
C GLU A 339 11.79 -22.25 3.24
N THR A 340 11.70 -21.17 2.44
CA THR A 340 11.37 -19.84 2.94
C THR A 340 9.89 -19.70 3.32
N TRP A 341 9.01 -20.56 2.79
CA TRP A 341 7.56 -20.49 3.05
C TRP A 341 7.13 -21.30 4.29
N LYS A 342 7.90 -22.32 4.68
CA LYS A 342 7.49 -23.32 5.68
C LYS A 342 7.16 -22.74 7.05
N GLY A 343 7.78 -21.62 7.41
CA GLY A 343 7.56 -20.91 8.67
C GLY A 343 6.68 -19.66 8.55
N ALA A 344 6.31 -19.24 7.34
CA ALA A 344 5.67 -17.95 7.11
C ALA A 344 4.22 -17.95 7.60
N LYS A 345 3.85 -16.97 8.43
CA LYS A 345 2.45 -16.75 8.84
C LYS A 345 1.76 -15.76 7.91
N ARG A 346 2.47 -14.76 7.40
CA ARG A 346 1.96 -13.77 6.45
C ARG A 346 2.98 -13.54 5.35
N MET A 347 2.50 -13.50 4.11
CA MET A 347 3.35 -13.38 2.94
C MET A 347 2.82 -12.34 1.98
N SER A 348 3.73 -11.49 1.51
CA SER A 348 3.44 -10.53 0.45
C SER A 348 4.46 -10.63 -0.66
N LEU A 349 3.98 -10.98 -1.85
CA LEU A 349 4.71 -11.04 -3.11
C LEU A 349 4.10 -10.06 -4.12
N MET A 350 3.51 -8.96 -3.63
CA MET A 350 2.88 -7.93 -4.47
C MET A 350 3.87 -7.28 -5.44
N ALA A 351 3.35 -6.77 -6.56
CA ALA A 351 4.12 -5.96 -7.51
C ALA A 351 5.37 -6.67 -8.08
N ASN A 352 5.30 -7.98 -8.31
CA ASN A 352 6.36 -8.78 -8.93
C ASN A 352 6.00 -9.17 -10.37
N GLN A 353 6.79 -10.07 -10.96
CA GLN A 353 6.63 -10.56 -12.34
C GLN A 353 6.38 -12.08 -12.36
N ILE A 354 5.83 -12.61 -11.28
CA ILE A 354 5.57 -14.05 -11.14
C ILE A 354 4.49 -14.44 -12.14
N GLU A 355 4.78 -15.44 -12.98
CA GLU A 355 3.82 -15.90 -13.98
C GLU A 355 3.08 -17.18 -13.56
N ASN A 356 3.72 -18.03 -12.77
CA ASN A 356 3.21 -19.37 -12.46
C ASN A 356 3.33 -19.66 -10.96
N LEU A 357 2.25 -20.17 -10.39
CA LEU A 357 2.22 -20.74 -9.05
C LEU A 357 2.05 -22.25 -9.17
N VAL A 358 3.03 -22.99 -8.70
CA VAL A 358 3.11 -24.45 -8.81
C VAL A 358 3.05 -25.08 -7.42
N GLU A 359 2.45 -26.26 -7.34
CA GLU A 359 2.35 -27.07 -6.11
C GLU A 359 3.74 -27.52 -5.67
N ARG A 360 4.32 -26.80 -4.71
CA ARG A 360 5.67 -27.10 -4.18
C ARG A 360 5.84 -26.83 -2.67
N SER A 361 4.82 -26.37 -1.97
CA SER A 361 5.01 -25.69 -0.67
C SER A 361 4.08 -26.19 0.42
N ILE A 362 4.63 -26.60 1.57
CA ILE A 362 3.89 -26.89 2.80
C ILE A 362 3.88 -25.61 3.66
N CYS A 363 2.73 -24.95 3.77
CA CYS A 363 2.61 -23.66 4.47
C CYS A 363 1.43 -23.68 5.45
N PRO A 364 1.46 -24.57 6.46
CA PRO A 364 0.30 -24.84 7.30
C PRO A 364 -0.12 -23.65 8.17
N SER A 365 0.80 -22.73 8.45
CA SER A 365 0.58 -21.55 9.28
C SER A 365 0.27 -20.28 8.48
N LEU A 366 0.30 -20.34 7.14
CA LEU A 366 0.08 -19.17 6.30
C LEU A 366 -1.38 -18.71 6.40
N SER A 367 -1.57 -17.46 6.80
CA SER A 367 -2.86 -16.82 7.05
C SER A 367 -3.17 -15.69 6.05
N THR A 368 -2.16 -14.94 5.62
CA THR A 368 -2.26 -13.96 4.53
C THR A 368 -1.32 -14.31 3.39
N LEU A 369 -1.83 -14.25 2.16
CA LEU A 369 -1.06 -14.30 0.92
C LEU A 369 -1.48 -13.18 -0.03
N PHE A 370 -0.60 -12.20 -0.24
CA PHE A 370 -0.79 -11.17 -1.26
C PHE A 370 0.04 -11.46 -2.51
N LEU A 371 -0.66 -11.53 -3.64
CA LEU A 371 -0.11 -11.75 -4.97
C LEU A 371 -0.59 -10.67 -5.96
N THR A 372 -1.12 -9.56 -5.44
CA THR A 372 -1.64 -8.43 -6.22
C THR A 372 -0.60 -7.90 -7.21
N ASN A 373 -1.06 -7.51 -8.41
CA ASN A 373 -0.24 -6.87 -9.44
C ASN A 373 1.02 -7.70 -9.78
N ASN A 374 0.79 -8.97 -10.16
CA ASN A 374 1.79 -9.85 -10.72
C ASN A 374 1.49 -10.09 -12.21
N ARG A 375 2.21 -11.04 -12.83
CA ARG A 375 1.96 -11.50 -14.21
C ARG A 375 1.33 -12.90 -14.22
N LEU A 376 0.59 -13.26 -13.17
CA LEU A 376 0.11 -14.62 -13.00
C LEU A 376 -0.79 -15.02 -14.18
N LYS A 377 -0.49 -16.17 -14.76
CA LYS A 377 -1.23 -16.82 -15.85
C LYS A 377 -1.81 -18.15 -15.40
N MET A 378 -1.05 -18.89 -14.60
CA MET A 378 -1.40 -20.24 -14.17
C MET A 378 -1.21 -20.40 -12.66
N ILE A 379 -2.22 -20.98 -12.01
CA ILE A 379 -2.15 -21.47 -10.64
C ILE A 379 -2.45 -22.96 -10.71
N SER A 380 -1.51 -23.82 -10.32
CA SER A 380 -1.68 -25.27 -10.37
C SER A 380 -2.79 -25.74 -9.43
N GLU A 381 -3.49 -26.82 -9.80
CA GLU A 381 -4.59 -27.40 -9.01
C GLU A 381 -4.25 -27.65 -7.55
N GLY A 382 -3.06 -28.19 -7.26
CA GLY A 382 -2.65 -28.48 -5.88
C GLY A 382 -2.05 -27.30 -5.10
N PHE A 383 -1.98 -26.08 -5.66
CA PHE A 383 -1.30 -24.95 -5.00
C PHE A 383 -1.85 -24.65 -3.60
N PHE A 384 -3.18 -24.72 -3.44
CA PHE A 384 -3.86 -24.43 -2.17
C PHE A 384 -3.94 -25.63 -1.21
N GLN A 385 -3.50 -26.82 -1.64
CA GLN A 385 -3.70 -28.07 -0.89
C GLN A 385 -3.05 -28.05 0.51
N HIS A 386 -1.96 -27.31 0.67
CA HIS A 386 -1.16 -27.28 1.89
C HIS A 386 -1.22 -25.93 2.63
N MET A 387 -2.29 -25.15 2.46
CA MET A 387 -2.52 -23.85 3.11
C MET A 387 -3.86 -23.80 3.89
N PRO A 388 -4.12 -24.74 4.81
CA PRO A 388 -5.42 -24.87 5.48
C PRO A 388 -5.79 -23.66 6.36
N SER A 389 -4.81 -22.88 6.80
CA SER A 389 -4.99 -21.71 7.68
C SER A 389 -5.16 -20.39 6.92
N LEU A 390 -5.13 -20.42 5.57
CA LEU A 390 -5.21 -19.20 4.77
C LEU A 390 -6.57 -18.53 4.95
N ARG A 391 -6.54 -17.28 5.41
CA ARG A 391 -7.72 -16.44 5.64
C ARG A 391 -7.85 -15.30 4.64
N VAL A 392 -6.72 -14.71 4.25
CA VAL A 392 -6.66 -13.58 3.32
C VAL A 392 -5.90 -13.97 2.07
N LEU A 393 -6.59 -13.97 0.93
CA LEU A 393 -6.01 -14.21 -0.39
C LEU A 393 -6.32 -13.04 -1.31
N ASP A 394 -5.28 -12.37 -1.80
CA ASP A 394 -5.40 -11.29 -2.78
C ASP A 394 -4.67 -11.67 -4.08
N LEU A 395 -5.44 -11.96 -5.13
CA LEU A 395 -4.98 -12.27 -6.48
C LEU A 395 -5.25 -11.12 -7.46
N SER A 396 -5.66 -9.95 -6.98
CA SER A 396 -6.13 -8.85 -7.83
C SER A 396 -5.06 -8.33 -8.78
N GLU A 397 -5.51 -7.65 -9.84
CA GLU A 397 -4.63 -7.05 -10.87
C GLU A 397 -3.77 -8.07 -11.63
N ASN A 398 -4.18 -9.35 -11.67
CA ASN A 398 -3.55 -10.39 -12.47
C ASN A 398 -4.42 -10.77 -13.68
N LYS A 399 -4.37 -9.95 -14.73
CA LYS A 399 -5.18 -10.12 -15.95
C LYS A 399 -4.93 -11.42 -16.72
N GLY A 400 -3.80 -12.09 -16.46
CA GLY A 400 -3.44 -13.37 -17.06
C GLY A 400 -4.15 -14.58 -16.43
N ILE A 401 -4.66 -14.46 -15.20
CA ILE A 401 -5.40 -15.54 -14.54
C ILE A 401 -6.74 -15.67 -15.27
N THR A 402 -6.90 -16.73 -16.04
CA THR A 402 -8.13 -17.00 -16.81
C THR A 402 -9.07 -18.00 -16.14
N HIS A 403 -8.54 -18.82 -15.23
CA HIS A 403 -9.30 -19.82 -14.49
C HIS A 403 -8.74 -19.90 -13.07
N LEU A 404 -9.60 -20.18 -12.10
CA LEU A 404 -9.19 -20.56 -10.75
C LEU A 404 -9.11 -22.08 -10.63
N PRO A 405 -8.09 -22.62 -9.94
CA PRO A 405 -8.01 -24.06 -9.72
C PRO A 405 -9.15 -24.55 -8.82
N MET A 406 -9.67 -25.73 -9.11
CA MET A 406 -10.67 -26.43 -8.28
C MET A 406 -10.14 -26.69 -6.86
N GLY A 407 -8.81 -26.82 -6.72
CA GLY A 407 -8.13 -26.91 -5.44
C GLY A 407 -8.35 -25.72 -4.49
N ILE A 408 -8.94 -24.61 -4.92
CA ILE A 408 -9.37 -23.52 -4.04
C ILE A 408 -10.29 -24.01 -2.90
N SER A 409 -11.09 -25.06 -3.14
CA SER A 409 -11.91 -25.74 -2.13
C SER A 409 -11.15 -26.32 -0.94
N LYS A 410 -9.82 -26.48 -1.05
CA LYS A 410 -8.99 -26.99 0.05
C LYS A 410 -8.74 -25.94 1.12
N LEU A 411 -9.00 -24.66 0.84
CA LEU A 411 -8.94 -23.60 1.82
C LEU A 411 -10.11 -23.73 2.81
N LYS A 412 -9.81 -23.99 4.09
CA LYS A 412 -10.82 -24.27 5.13
C LYS A 412 -11.28 -23.04 5.92
N SER A 413 -10.55 -21.94 5.80
CA SER A 413 -10.79 -20.73 6.58
C SER A 413 -10.69 -19.40 5.81
N PRO A 414 -10.84 -19.32 4.48
CA PRO A 414 -10.75 -18.04 3.80
C PRO A 414 -11.91 -17.12 4.21
N GLN A 415 -11.57 -15.89 4.59
CA GLN A 415 -12.50 -14.84 4.98
C GLN A 415 -12.46 -13.66 4.02
N TYR A 416 -11.32 -13.46 3.36
CA TYR A 416 -11.10 -12.40 2.39
C TYR A 416 -10.55 -13.00 1.10
N LEU A 417 -11.29 -12.81 0.00
CA LEU A 417 -10.89 -13.18 -1.34
C LEU A 417 -11.03 -12.00 -2.29
N ASN A 418 -9.91 -11.55 -2.86
CA ASN A 418 -9.90 -10.49 -3.86
C ASN A 418 -9.41 -11.03 -5.20
N LEU A 419 -10.30 -11.02 -6.19
CA LEU A 419 -10.09 -11.45 -7.58
C LEU A 419 -10.29 -10.29 -8.57
N SER A 420 -10.42 -9.05 -8.07
CA SER A 420 -10.68 -7.88 -8.92
C SER A 420 -9.60 -7.70 -9.98
N GLN A 421 -9.98 -7.18 -11.15
CA GLN A 421 -9.08 -6.96 -12.28
C GLN A 421 -8.29 -8.21 -12.74
N THR A 422 -8.86 -9.41 -12.54
CA THR A 422 -8.34 -10.65 -13.15
C THR A 422 -9.02 -10.94 -14.48
N GLY A 423 -8.46 -11.87 -15.25
CA GLY A 423 -9.02 -12.33 -16.53
C GLY A 423 -9.93 -13.55 -16.42
N ILE A 424 -10.42 -13.87 -15.21
CA ILE A 424 -11.16 -15.11 -14.91
C ILE A 424 -12.43 -15.15 -15.76
N ARG A 425 -12.67 -16.30 -16.40
CA ARG A 425 -13.86 -16.54 -17.23
C ARG A 425 -14.98 -17.24 -16.50
N ASP A 426 -14.62 -18.21 -15.66
CA ASP A 426 -15.58 -19.02 -14.94
C ASP A 426 -15.15 -19.17 -13.48
N LEU A 427 -16.10 -18.98 -12.55
CA LEU A 427 -15.89 -19.34 -11.16
C LEU A 427 -16.12 -20.85 -10.98
N PRO A 428 -15.21 -21.59 -10.32
CA PRO A 428 -15.40 -23.02 -10.09
C PRO A 428 -16.50 -23.29 -9.05
N ILE A 429 -17.29 -24.35 -9.24
CA ILE A 429 -18.38 -24.74 -8.32
C ILE A 429 -17.83 -25.05 -6.91
N GLU A 430 -16.57 -25.46 -6.85
CA GLU A 430 -15.76 -25.74 -5.67
C GLU A 430 -15.63 -24.54 -4.72
N LEU A 431 -15.84 -23.30 -5.20
CA LEU A 431 -15.85 -22.11 -4.34
C LEU A 431 -16.92 -22.18 -3.24
N LYS A 432 -17.98 -22.97 -3.41
CA LYS A 432 -19.00 -23.21 -2.37
C LYS A 432 -18.42 -23.73 -1.06
N ALA A 433 -17.22 -24.33 -1.10
CA ALA A 433 -16.53 -24.81 0.10
C ALA A 433 -16.02 -23.67 1.01
N LEU A 434 -15.97 -22.43 0.51
CA LEU A 434 -15.48 -21.27 1.26
C LEU A 434 -16.60 -20.65 2.13
N ASP A 435 -17.18 -21.45 3.00
CA ASP A 435 -18.36 -21.11 3.82
C ASP A 435 -18.14 -19.98 4.84
N LYS A 436 -16.88 -19.71 5.21
CA LYS A 436 -16.47 -18.62 6.12
C LYS A 436 -16.17 -17.29 5.43
N LEU A 437 -16.39 -17.20 4.11
CA LEU A 437 -16.03 -16.00 3.35
C LEU A 437 -16.86 -14.79 3.80
N LYS A 438 -16.19 -13.71 4.20
CA LYS A 438 -16.80 -12.44 4.63
C LYS A 438 -16.68 -11.35 3.57
N TYR A 439 -15.62 -11.40 2.76
CA TYR A 439 -15.32 -10.41 1.73
C TYR A 439 -14.99 -11.11 0.40
N LEU A 440 -15.74 -10.77 -0.64
CA LEU A 440 -15.47 -11.19 -2.02
C LEU A 440 -15.44 -9.98 -2.94
N ASN A 441 -14.32 -9.79 -3.65
CA ASN A 441 -14.20 -8.76 -4.67
C ASN A 441 -13.94 -9.34 -6.07
N LEU A 442 -14.87 -9.06 -6.98
CA LEU A 442 -14.89 -9.39 -8.40
C LEU A 442 -14.92 -8.14 -9.28
N GLU A 443 -14.68 -6.94 -8.74
CA GLU A 443 -14.74 -5.69 -9.51
C GLU A 443 -13.80 -5.73 -10.71
N PHE A 444 -14.25 -5.20 -11.84
CA PHE A 444 -13.47 -5.11 -13.07
C PHE A 444 -12.98 -6.47 -13.60
N THR A 445 -13.67 -7.55 -13.28
CA THR A 445 -13.47 -8.88 -13.89
C THR A 445 -14.31 -8.99 -15.17
N SER A 446 -14.01 -8.13 -16.15
CA SER A 446 -14.83 -7.95 -17.35
C SER A 446 -14.92 -9.17 -18.28
N LYS A 447 -14.07 -10.19 -18.07
CA LYS A 447 -14.10 -11.46 -18.80
C LYS A 447 -14.88 -12.56 -18.09
N LEU A 448 -15.48 -12.29 -16.93
CA LEU A 448 -16.22 -13.28 -16.18
C LEU A 448 -17.56 -13.54 -16.87
N ASN A 449 -17.71 -14.74 -17.43
CA ASN A 449 -18.85 -15.14 -18.23
C ASN A 449 -19.81 -16.03 -17.45
N MET A 450 -19.28 -16.93 -16.62
CA MET A 450 -20.08 -17.88 -15.85
C MET A 450 -19.76 -17.84 -14.36
N VAL A 451 -20.82 -17.70 -13.57
CA VAL A 451 -20.81 -18.07 -12.16
C VAL A 451 -21.83 -19.19 -11.99
N PRO A 452 -21.41 -20.38 -11.51
CA PRO A 452 -22.32 -21.50 -11.35
C PRO A 452 -23.43 -21.18 -10.35
N ARG A 453 -24.62 -21.73 -10.60
CA ARG A 453 -25.79 -21.50 -9.72
C ARG A 453 -25.52 -21.90 -8.27
N ASN A 454 -26.03 -21.08 -7.38
CA ASN A 454 -25.95 -21.16 -5.93
C ASN A 454 -24.53 -20.97 -5.36
N VAL A 455 -23.54 -20.54 -6.16
CA VAL A 455 -22.20 -20.26 -5.64
C VAL A 455 -22.22 -19.01 -4.77
N ILE A 456 -22.81 -17.91 -5.25
CA ILE A 456 -22.87 -16.66 -4.49
C ILE A 456 -23.74 -16.86 -3.25
N SER A 457 -24.92 -17.46 -3.42
CA SER A 457 -25.85 -17.71 -2.30
C SER A 457 -25.32 -18.71 -1.26
N SER A 458 -24.23 -19.42 -1.55
CA SER A 458 -23.59 -20.34 -0.57
C SER A 458 -22.74 -19.62 0.48
N PHE A 459 -22.34 -18.37 0.24
CA PHE A 459 -21.52 -17.60 1.17
C PHE A 459 -22.37 -16.97 2.28
N LEU A 460 -22.85 -17.80 3.20
CA LEU A 460 -23.79 -17.37 4.25
C LEU A 460 -23.19 -16.33 5.21
N MET A 461 -21.86 -16.26 5.33
CA MET A 461 -21.15 -15.28 6.17
C MET A 461 -20.73 -14.02 5.40
N LEU A 462 -21.11 -13.88 4.12
CA LEU A 462 -20.65 -12.79 3.27
C LEU A 462 -21.23 -11.45 3.72
N ARG A 463 -20.33 -10.52 4.00
CA ARG A 463 -20.62 -9.15 4.47
C ARG A 463 -20.38 -8.12 3.38
N VAL A 464 -19.41 -8.38 2.51
CA VAL A 464 -19.02 -7.49 1.42
C VAL A 464 -18.91 -8.27 0.13
N LEU A 465 -19.72 -7.90 -0.85
CA LEU A 465 -19.67 -8.40 -2.22
C LEU A 465 -19.46 -7.23 -3.17
N ARG A 466 -18.38 -7.30 -3.95
CA ARG A 466 -18.07 -6.25 -4.92
C ARG A 466 -18.04 -6.84 -6.32
N MET A 467 -18.91 -6.33 -7.19
CA MET A 467 -19.15 -6.84 -8.55
C MET A 467 -19.37 -5.69 -9.56
N TYR A 468 -18.92 -4.47 -9.23
CA TYR A 468 -18.92 -3.37 -10.18
C TYR A 468 -18.05 -3.69 -11.40
N ASP A 469 -18.60 -3.48 -12.60
CA ASP A 469 -17.95 -3.78 -13.88
C ASP A 469 -17.45 -5.24 -13.98
N CYS A 470 -18.27 -6.16 -13.48
CA CYS A 470 -18.04 -7.60 -13.57
C CYS A 470 -18.79 -8.17 -14.80
N GLY A 471 -18.10 -9.03 -15.56
CA GLY A 471 -18.61 -9.65 -16.79
C GLY A 471 -18.76 -8.72 -18.00
N SER A 472 -18.99 -9.34 -19.16
CA SER A 472 -19.16 -8.67 -20.46
C SER A 472 -20.64 -8.36 -20.75
N SER A 473 -20.92 -7.33 -21.55
CA SER A 473 -22.27 -7.00 -22.04
C SER A 473 -22.89 -8.11 -22.89
N ASP A 474 -22.05 -8.92 -23.53
CA ASP A 474 -22.47 -9.96 -24.48
C ASP A 474 -22.74 -11.31 -23.80
N ASP A 475 -22.30 -11.46 -22.55
CA ASP A 475 -22.34 -12.73 -21.82
C ASP A 475 -23.35 -12.65 -20.68
N ILE A 476 -24.22 -13.66 -20.62
CA ILE A 476 -25.26 -13.72 -19.60
C ILE A 476 -24.68 -14.35 -18.33
N LEU A 477 -24.15 -13.51 -17.43
CA LEU A 477 -23.79 -13.91 -16.06
C LEU A 477 -24.94 -14.75 -15.45
N PHE A 478 -24.63 -15.94 -14.91
CA PHE A 478 -25.58 -16.89 -14.29
C PHE A 478 -26.66 -17.50 -15.22
N GLY A 479 -26.53 -17.36 -16.55
CA GLY A 479 -27.62 -17.69 -17.47
C GLY A 479 -28.83 -16.74 -17.35
N GLY A 480 -28.63 -15.58 -16.68
CA GLY A 480 -29.55 -14.45 -16.56
C GLY A 480 -29.16 -13.60 -15.35
N GLU A 481 -29.00 -12.28 -15.49
CA GLU A 481 -28.78 -11.39 -14.33
C GLU A 481 -29.91 -11.48 -13.29
N GLU A 482 -31.10 -11.91 -13.70
CA GLU A 482 -32.18 -12.24 -12.78
C GLU A 482 -31.81 -13.35 -11.79
N ALA A 483 -31.09 -14.38 -12.23
CA ALA A 483 -30.63 -15.46 -11.36
C ALA A 483 -29.56 -14.96 -10.38
N LEU A 484 -28.71 -14.00 -10.79
CA LEU A 484 -27.80 -13.32 -9.87
C LEU A 484 -28.59 -12.60 -8.78
N VAL A 485 -29.61 -11.81 -9.14
CA VAL A 485 -30.44 -11.11 -8.14
C VAL A 485 -31.12 -12.10 -7.19
N GLU A 486 -31.62 -13.24 -7.68
CA GLU A 486 -32.17 -14.31 -6.84
C GLU A 486 -31.15 -14.86 -5.83
N GLU A 487 -29.90 -15.08 -6.25
CA GLU A 487 -28.84 -15.50 -5.34
C GLU A 487 -28.48 -14.42 -4.32
N LEU A 488 -28.45 -13.15 -4.73
CA LEU A 488 -28.12 -12.02 -3.85
C LEU A 488 -29.15 -11.85 -2.73
N VAL A 489 -30.44 -12.03 -3.03
CA VAL A 489 -31.52 -11.96 -2.02
C VAL A 489 -31.33 -13.00 -0.90
N CYS A 490 -30.63 -14.10 -1.17
CA CYS A 490 -30.35 -15.13 -0.18
C CYS A 490 -29.27 -14.71 0.85
N LEU A 491 -28.49 -13.66 0.57
CA LEU A 491 -27.41 -13.17 1.43
C LEU A 491 -27.95 -12.26 2.55
N LYS A 492 -28.32 -12.86 3.67
CA LYS A 492 -28.97 -12.17 4.80
C LYS A 492 -28.06 -11.22 5.59
N HIS A 493 -26.75 -11.39 5.48
CA HIS A 493 -25.75 -10.62 6.23
C HIS A 493 -24.93 -9.68 5.33
N LEU A 494 -25.41 -9.43 4.10
CA LEU A 494 -24.71 -8.58 3.17
C LEU A 494 -24.86 -7.11 3.58
N ASP A 495 -23.75 -6.48 3.96
CA ASP A 495 -23.70 -5.11 4.43
C ASP A 495 -23.21 -4.13 3.34
N VAL A 496 -22.40 -4.62 2.39
CA VAL A 496 -21.88 -3.82 1.27
C VAL A 496 -22.01 -4.58 -0.05
N LEU A 497 -22.67 -3.96 -1.01
CA LEU A 497 -22.79 -4.40 -2.39
C LEU A 497 -22.28 -3.32 -3.36
N THR A 498 -21.43 -3.70 -4.31
CA THR A 498 -21.23 -2.93 -5.55
C THR A 498 -21.62 -3.82 -6.72
N ILE A 499 -22.39 -3.31 -7.68
CA ILE A 499 -22.93 -4.14 -8.75
C ILE A 499 -23.18 -3.34 -10.03
N THR A 500 -22.97 -3.98 -11.17
CA THR A 500 -23.45 -3.51 -12.47
C THR A 500 -24.63 -4.37 -12.89
N ILE A 501 -25.75 -3.74 -13.25
CA ILE A 501 -26.95 -4.39 -13.80
C ILE A 501 -27.10 -3.93 -15.25
N ARG A 502 -27.28 -4.86 -16.17
CA ARG A 502 -27.40 -4.63 -17.61
C ARG A 502 -28.79 -4.98 -18.15
N CYS A 503 -29.61 -5.62 -17.34
CA CYS A 503 -30.95 -6.08 -17.72
C CYS A 503 -32.06 -5.36 -16.94
N VAL A 504 -33.08 -4.88 -17.65
CA VAL A 504 -34.24 -4.17 -17.06
C VAL A 504 -35.01 -5.08 -16.10
N SER A 505 -35.21 -6.35 -16.42
CA SER A 505 -35.94 -7.28 -15.55
C SER A 505 -35.16 -7.62 -14.28
N ALA A 506 -33.83 -7.76 -14.39
CA ALA A 506 -32.95 -7.89 -13.24
C ALA A 506 -32.99 -6.63 -12.37
N PHE A 507 -32.95 -5.44 -12.95
CA PHE A 507 -33.09 -4.18 -12.22
C PHE A 507 -34.44 -4.07 -11.49
N LYS A 508 -35.55 -4.40 -12.15
CA LYS A 508 -36.87 -4.42 -11.50
C LYS A 508 -36.89 -5.35 -10.30
N ARG A 509 -36.38 -6.59 -10.45
CA ARG A 509 -36.29 -7.55 -9.34
C ARG A 509 -35.38 -7.04 -8.23
N PHE A 510 -34.24 -6.49 -8.58
CA PHE A 510 -33.29 -5.90 -7.63
C PHE A 510 -33.96 -4.80 -6.81
N PHE A 511 -34.70 -3.90 -7.47
CA PHE A 511 -35.39 -2.77 -6.86
C PHE A 511 -36.52 -3.19 -5.91
N THR A 512 -37.08 -4.40 -6.07
CA THR A 512 -38.07 -4.93 -5.09
C THR A 512 -37.45 -5.38 -3.77
N SER A 513 -36.12 -5.55 -3.70
CA SER A 513 -35.45 -6.03 -2.50
C SER A 513 -34.90 -4.87 -1.68
N LEU A 514 -35.59 -4.53 -0.57
CA LEU A 514 -35.14 -3.49 0.34
C LEU A 514 -33.73 -3.75 0.89
N ASN A 515 -33.40 -5.01 1.20
CA ASN A 515 -32.08 -5.40 1.70
C ASN A 515 -30.97 -5.03 0.69
N LEU A 516 -31.16 -5.39 -0.59
CA LEU A 516 -30.19 -5.07 -1.63
C LEU A 516 -30.04 -3.56 -1.82
N LEU A 517 -31.13 -2.81 -1.81
CA LEU A 517 -31.08 -1.35 -1.87
C LEU A 517 -30.30 -0.75 -0.71
N THR A 518 -30.52 -1.23 0.52
CA THR A 518 -29.85 -0.69 1.72
C THR A 518 -28.36 -0.98 1.77
N CYS A 519 -27.90 -2.13 1.28
CA CYS A 519 -26.49 -2.50 1.33
C CYS A 519 -25.70 -2.02 0.09
N THR A 520 -26.36 -1.50 -0.95
CA THR A 520 -25.69 -1.09 -2.18
C THR A 520 -24.99 0.26 -2.05
N GLN A 521 -23.67 0.25 -2.20
CA GLN A 521 -22.84 1.47 -2.22
C GLN A 521 -22.63 2.02 -3.62
N VAL A 522 -22.58 1.16 -4.64
CA VAL A 522 -22.39 1.55 -6.04
C VAL A 522 -23.27 0.67 -6.92
N LEU A 523 -24.15 1.32 -7.68
CA LEU A 523 -24.98 0.69 -8.70
C LEU A 523 -24.67 1.31 -10.05
N CYS A 524 -24.18 0.49 -10.99
CA CYS A 524 -24.06 0.89 -12.39
C CYS A 524 -25.19 0.28 -13.20
N LEU A 525 -25.80 1.06 -14.08
CA LEU A 525 -26.82 0.62 -15.03
C LEU A 525 -26.26 0.76 -16.44
N GLU A 526 -26.04 -0.36 -17.14
CA GLU A 526 -25.53 -0.37 -18.51
C GLU A 526 -26.59 -0.87 -19.50
N SER A 527 -26.51 -0.43 -20.76
CA SER A 527 -27.38 -0.91 -21.86
C SER A 527 -28.89 -0.61 -21.72
N PHE A 528 -29.30 0.33 -20.86
CA PHE A 528 -30.67 0.84 -20.77
C PHE A 528 -30.97 1.84 -21.90
N THR A 529 -31.22 1.35 -23.12
CA THR A 529 -31.42 2.21 -24.30
C THR A 529 -32.82 2.82 -24.45
N CYS A 530 -33.76 2.57 -23.52
CA CYS A 530 -35.08 3.21 -23.50
C CYS A 530 -35.55 3.50 -22.07
N VAL A 531 -35.45 4.75 -21.62
CA VAL A 531 -35.98 5.22 -20.32
C VAL A 531 -37.51 5.43 -20.37
N SER A 532 -38.19 5.04 -21.45
CA SER A 532 -39.66 5.18 -21.59
C SER A 532 -40.48 4.12 -20.85
N SER A 533 -39.85 3.14 -20.19
CA SER A 533 -40.53 2.07 -19.43
C SER A 533 -40.17 2.01 -17.94
N LEU A 534 -39.40 2.99 -17.45
CA LEU A 534 -39.23 3.24 -16.02
C LEU A 534 -40.27 4.28 -15.64
N ASP A 535 -41.41 3.85 -15.12
CA ASP A 535 -42.43 4.76 -14.62
C ASP A 535 -41.78 5.66 -13.57
N LYS A 536 -41.70 6.96 -13.87
CA LYS A 536 -41.11 7.98 -12.97
C LYS A 536 -41.81 8.06 -11.61
N HIS A 537 -42.98 7.43 -11.47
CA HIS A 537 -43.72 7.29 -10.22
C HIS A 537 -43.17 6.23 -9.25
N GLU A 538 -42.42 5.22 -9.72
CA GLU A 538 -41.82 4.21 -8.83
C GLU A 538 -40.48 4.68 -8.23
N MET A 539 -39.81 5.66 -8.86
CA MET A 539 -38.51 6.17 -8.42
C MET A 539 -38.58 7.38 -7.48
N SER A 540 -39.77 7.94 -7.21
CA SER A 540 -39.94 9.16 -6.40
C SER A 540 -40.16 8.91 -4.90
N GLY A 541 -39.86 7.70 -4.40
CA GLY A 541 -40.27 7.28 -3.05
C GLY A 541 -39.20 7.30 -1.96
N TYR A 542 -37.90 7.25 -2.27
CA TYR A 542 -36.85 7.06 -1.25
C TYR A 542 -35.54 7.77 -1.62
N PRO A 543 -34.71 8.14 -0.62
CA PRO A 543 -33.57 9.06 -0.76
C PRO A 543 -32.46 8.59 -1.70
#